data_AF-A0AAV4I069-F1
#
_entry.id   AF-A0AAV4I069-F1
#
_cell.length_a   1.000
_cell.length_b   1.000
_cell.length_c   1.000
_cell.angle_alpha   90.00
_cell.angle_beta   90.00
_cell.angle_gamma   90.00
#
_symmetry.space_group_name_H-M   'P 1'
#
loop_
_entity.id
_entity.type
_entity.pdbx_description
1 polymer ?
#
loop_
_entity_poly.entity_id
_entity_poly.type
_entity_poly.pdbx_seq_one_letter_code
_entity_poly.pdbx_strand_id
1 'polypeptide(L)' 'MRPLIQQTLHSNGCNATVSLPHSAHSPDLAPSDFRLFGPLKCHLGGMTIETDGDLVGEFKNRFAHLDLNFFR' A
#
# COMPACT_ATOMS: atom_id res chain seq x y z
N MET A 1 -24.99 9.35 11.18
CA MET A 1 -23.87 10.27 10.86
C MET A 1 -22.87 9.48 10.01
N ARG A 2 -22.45 9.98 8.84
CA ARG A 2 -21.47 9.29 7.98
C ARG A 2 -20.05 9.67 8.43
N PRO A 3 -19.14 8.72 8.67
CA PRO A 3 -17.75 9.03 9.06
C PRO A 3 -17.06 9.92 8.02
N LEU A 4 -16.21 10.84 8.48
CA LEU A 4 -15.51 11.86 7.68
C LEU A 4 -14.80 11.28 6.43
N ILE A 5 -14.27 10.07 6.56
CA ILE A 5 -13.58 9.35 5.48
C ILE A 5 -14.51 9.05 4.30
N GLN A 6 -15.76 8.67 4.57
CA GLN A 6 -16.75 8.44 3.51
C GLN A 6 -17.15 9.73 2.80
N GLN A 7 -17.06 10.88 3.49
CA GLN A 7 -17.40 12.18 2.91
C GLN A 7 -16.30 12.65 1.94
N THR A 8 -15.02 12.48 2.32
CA THR A 8 -13.85 12.83 1.49
C THR A 8 -13.75 12.00 0.20
N LEU A 9 -14.15 10.73 0.23
CA LEU A 9 -14.18 9.87 -0.96
C LEU A 9 -15.15 10.38 -2.03
N HIS A 10 -16.25 11.02 -1.61
CA HIS A 10 -17.27 11.54 -2.52
C HIS A 10 -16.86 12.88 -3.16
N SER A 11 -15.98 13.66 -2.52
CA SER A 11 -15.60 15.01 -2.98
C SER A 11 -14.45 15.03 -3.99
N ASN A 12 -13.59 14.01 -4.01
CA ASN A 12 -12.32 14.05 -4.74
C ASN A 12 -12.39 13.63 -6.21
N GLY A 13 -13.58 13.41 -6.79
CA GLY A 13 -13.72 13.08 -8.21
C GLY A 13 -13.03 11.78 -8.64
N CYS A 14 -12.48 11.01 -7.70
CA CYS A 14 -12.16 9.62 -7.92
C CYS A 14 -13.46 8.96 -8.42
N ASN A 15 -13.40 8.25 -9.53
CA ASN A 15 -14.36 7.19 -9.86
C ASN A 15 -14.27 6.02 -8.84
N ALA A 16 -14.06 6.33 -7.55
CA ALA A 16 -14.02 5.45 -6.39
C ALA A 16 -15.42 4.91 -6.02
N THR A 17 -16.28 4.78 -7.02
CA THR A 17 -17.56 4.09 -6.98
C THR A 17 -17.42 2.64 -7.42
N VAL A 18 -16.36 1.97 -7.00
CA VAL A 18 -16.60 0.74 -6.22
C VAL A 18 -15.60 0.77 -5.07
N SER A 19 -16.05 1.15 -3.87
CA SER A 19 -15.47 0.54 -2.68
C SER A 19 -15.67 -0.96 -2.88
N LEU A 20 -14.65 -1.63 -3.42
CA LEU A 20 -14.75 -3.04 -3.73
C LEU A 20 -15.12 -3.74 -2.42
N PRO A 21 -16.18 -4.57 -2.42
CA PRO A 21 -16.52 -5.31 -1.22
C PRO A 21 -15.29 -6.15 -0.86
N HIS A 22 -14.71 -5.84 0.30
CA HIS A 22 -13.58 -6.57 0.84
C HIS A 22 -14.07 -7.28 2.09
N SER A 23 -13.86 -8.60 2.13
CA SER A 23 -14.23 -9.39 3.30
C SER A 23 -13.36 -8.97 4.49
N ALA A 24 -13.94 -9.05 5.69
CA ALA A 24 -13.16 -8.88 6.90
C ALA A 24 -12.08 -9.98 7.00
N HIS A 25 -10.90 -9.60 7.49
CA HIS A 25 -9.76 -10.51 7.70
C HIS A 25 -9.29 -11.26 6.45
N SER A 26 -9.34 -10.63 5.27
CA SER A 26 -8.94 -11.25 4.00
C SER A 26 -7.67 -10.62 3.39
N PRO A 27 -6.49 -10.70 4.06
CA PRO A 27 -5.24 -10.17 3.50
C PRO A 27 -4.79 -10.91 2.23
N ASP A 28 -5.26 -12.14 2.02
CA ASP A 28 -5.08 -12.92 0.81
C ASP A 28 -5.79 -12.34 -0.42
N LEU A 29 -6.83 -11.53 -0.22
CA LEU A 29 -7.56 -10.85 -1.29
C LEU A 29 -7.03 -9.45 -1.59
N ALA A 30 -6.13 -8.91 -0.77
CA ALA A 30 -5.57 -7.57 -0.92
C ALA A 30 -4.19 -7.63 -1.60
N PRO A 31 -4.03 -7.15 -2.85
CA PRO A 31 -2.76 -7.21 -3.57
C PRO A 31 -1.58 -6.54 -2.84
N SER A 32 -1.87 -5.53 -2.01
CA SER A 32 -0.90 -4.92 -1.11
C SER A 32 -0.32 -5.92 -0.11
N ASP A 33 -1.17 -6.74 0.51
CA ASP A 33 -0.78 -7.65 1.58
C ASP A 33 -0.13 -8.92 1.04
N PHE A 34 -0.74 -9.61 0.09
CA PHE A 34 -0.22 -10.90 -0.38
C PHE A 34 0.96 -10.80 -1.35
N ARG A 35 1.14 -9.68 -2.07
CA ARG A 35 2.17 -9.53 -3.12
C ARG A 35 3.21 -8.47 -2.82
N LEU A 36 2.82 -7.30 -2.32
CA LEU A 36 3.75 -6.17 -2.14
C LEU A 36 4.48 -6.21 -0.78
N PHE A 37 3.74 -6.35 0.32
CA PHE A 37 4.31 -6.19 1.66
C PHE A 37 5.20 -7.33 2.09
N GLY A 38 5.00 -8.56 1.62
CA GLY A 38 5.92 -9.67 1.90
C GLY A 38 7.34 -9.38 1.40
N PRO A 39 7.54 -9.17 0.09
CA PRO A 39 8.84 -8.83 -0.48
C PRO A 39 9.45 -7.53 0.07
N LEU A 40 8.62 -6.55 0.43
CA LEU A 40 9.07 -5.31 1.06
C LEU A 40 9.57 -5.55 2.50
N LYS A 41 8.87 -6.37 3.30
CA LYS A 41 9.35 -6.79 4.62
C LYS A 41 10.67 -7.55 4.51
N CYS A 42 10.85 -8.37 3.49
CA CYS A 42 12.14 -9.03 3.23
C CYS A 42 13.25 -8.03 2.88
N HIS A 43 12.95 -6.94 2.16
CA HIS A 43 13.90 -5.87 1.86
C HIS A 43 14.41 -5.17 3.12
N LEU A 44 13.45 -4.77 3.96
CA LEU A 44 13.70 -3.97 5.15
C LEU A 44 14.14 -4.85 6.34
N GLY A 45 13.99 -6.17 6.21
CA GLY A 45 14.27 -7.13 7.27
C GLY A 45 15.74 -7.06 7.68
N GLY A 46 15.98 -6.74 8.95
CA GLY A 46 17.34 -6.64 9.50
C GLY A 46 18.02 -5.29 9.27
N MET A 47 17.36 -4.33 8.63
CA MET A 47 17.85 -2.95 8.55
C MET A 47 17.51 -2.18 9.83
N THR A 48 18.47 -1.48 10.40
CA THR A 48 18.22 -0.44 11.40
C THR A 48 18.05 0.88 10.67
N ILE A 49 16.86 1.45 10.75
CA ILE A 49 16.52 2.72 10.11
C ILE A 49 16.35 3.74 11.22
N GLU A 50 17.20 4.78 11.23
CA GLU A 50 17.26 5.75 12.32
C GLU A 50 16.33 6.96 12.10
N THR A 51 16.04 7.29 10.84
CA THR A 51 15.20 8.43 10.49
C THR A 51 14.10 8.09 9.47
N ASP A 52 13.02 8.87 9.49
CA ASP A 52 11.96 8.79 8.48
C ASP A 52 12.48 9.08 7.07
N GLY A 53 13.51 9.93 6.95
CA GLY A 53 14.16 10.24 5.68
C GLY A 53 14.81 9.00 5.06
N ASP A 54 15.51 8.22 5.88
CA ASP A 54 16.14 6.97 5.47
C ASP A 54 15.09 5.92 5.11
N LEU A 55 14.00 5.84 5.87
CA LEU A 55 12.87 4.97 5.55
C LEU A 55 12.28 5.30 4.19
N VAL A 56 11.98 6.57 3.93
CA VAL A 56 11.45 7.03 2.64
C VAL A 56 12.44 6.77 1.51
N GLY A 57 13.74 6.93 1.77
CA GLY A 57 14.82 6.59 0.85
C GLY A 57 14.80 5.13 0.44
N GLU A 58 14.75 4.21 1.41
CA GLU A 58 14.69 2.77 1.15
C GLU A 58 13.42 2.35 0.41
N PHE A 59 12.27 2.93 0.75
CA PHE A 59 11.03 2.71 0.01
C PHE A 59 11.20 3.14 -1.45
N LYS A 60 11.64 4.38 -1.70
CA LYS A 60 11.86 4.88 -3.06
C LYS A 60 12.82 4.00 -3.85
N ASN A 61 13.93 3.62 -3.22
CA ASN A 61 14.91 2.72 -3.82
C ASN A 61 14.28 1.38 -4.21
N ARG A 62 13.53 0.77 -3.30
CA ARG A 62 12.85 -0.50 -3.56
C ARG A 62 11.85 -0.40 -4.71
N PHE A 63 10.98 0.62 -4.70
CA PHE A 63 9.97 0.80 -5.74
C PHE A 63 10.58 1.10 -7.12
N ALA A 64 11.72 1.81 -7.17
CA ALA A 64 12.43 2.09 -8.41
C ALA A 64 13.02 0.83 -9.09
N HIS A 65 13.29 -0.22 -8.31
CA HIS A 65 13.85 -1.48 -8.81
C HIS A 65 12.79 -2.57 -9.07
N LEU A 66 11.50 -2.28 -8.83
CA LEU A 66 10.43 -3.21 -9.17
C LEU A 66 10.16 -3.16 -10.68
N ASP A 67 10.11 -4.33 -11.31
CA ASP A 67 9.71 -4.45 -12.72
C ASP A 67 8.27 -3.96 -12.91
N LEU A 68 7.95 -3.36 -14.07
CA LEU A 68 6.58 -2.91 -14.35
C LEU A 68 5.57 -4.06 -14.30
N ASN A 69 5.97 -5.28 -14.67
CA ASN A 69 5.12 -6.48 -14.56
C ASN A 69 4.88 -6.93 -13.12
N PHE A 70 5.59 -6.37 -12.13
CA PHE A 70 5.31 -6.59 -10.73
C PHE A 70 3.94 -6.03 -10.31
N PHE A 71 3.44 -5.00 -10.97
CA PHE A 71 2.15 -4.37 -10.67
C PHE A 71 1.01 -4.80 -11.59
N ARG A 72 1.34 -5.64 -12.58
CA ARG A 72 0.39 -6.22 -13.53
C ARG A 72 -0.20 -7.51 -12.97
#